data_AF-A0A9P6ZX19-F1
#
_entry.id   AF-A0A9P6ZX19-F1
#
_cell.length_a   1.000
_cell.length_b   1.000
_cell.length_c   1.000
_cell.angle_alpha   90.00
_cell.angle_beta   90.00
_cell.angle_gamma   90.00
#
_symmetry.space_group_name_H-M   'P 1'
#
loop_
_entity.id
_entity.type
_entity.pdbx_description
1 polymer ?
#
loop_
_entity_poly.entity_id
_entity_poly.type
_entity_poly.pdbx_seq_one_letter_code
_entity_poly.pdbx_strand_id
1 'polypeptide(L)'
;NWHGPFTWSQIDAAAKNPGVQWSATHLVQQLKNHDPKIFKNLAHSTVEGWIDRSGNKPQWSEAALRMAELSNHQGHSNGGQRGVFTNYPDVEKEIIHQLESLQEVGATLTLVTICAIVLTMISEKAPEIL
;
A
#
# COMPACT_ATOMS: atom_id res chain seq x y z
N ASN A 1 -8.75 3.64 -3.86
CA ASN A 1 -7.70 4.43 -4.52
C ASN A 1 -6.64 3.45 -5.00
N TRP A 2 -6.39 3.30 -6.32
CA TRP A 2 -5.41 2.36 -6.85
C TRP A 2 -3.96 2.85 -6.77
N HIS A 3 -3.78 4.17 -6.66
CA HIS A 3 -2.47 4.81 -6.60
C HIS A 3 -1.93 4.89 -5.17
N GLY A 4 -2.64 4.36 -4.17
CA GLY A 4 -2.14 4.32 -2.79
C GLY A 4 -0.85 3.50 -2.67
N PRO A 5 0.04 3.80 -1.71
CA PRO A 5 1.38 3.20 -1.62
C PRO A 5 1.38 1.67 -1.68
N PHE A 6 0.45 1.03 -0.97
CA PHE A 6 0.35 -0.42 -0.89
C PHE A 6 -0.22 -1.07 -2.16
N THR A 7 -1.20 -0.45 -2.81
CA THR A 7 -1.79 -0.99 -4.05
C THR A 7 -0.91 -0.71 -5.25
N TRP A 8 -0.30 0.48 -5.31
CA TRP A 8 0.55 0.90 -6.41
C TRP A 8 1.85 0.11 -6.47
N SER A 9 2.47 -0.19 -5.32
CA SER A 9 3.68 -1.02 -5.29
C SER A 9 3.46 -2.41 -5.88
N GLN A 10 2.29 -3.02 -5.63
CA GLN A 10 1.91 -4.31 -6.22
C GLN A 10 1.66 -4.19 -7.73
N ILE A 11 0.98 -3.12 -8.17
CA ILE A 11 0.72 -2.85 -9.59
C ILE A 11 2.04 -2.66 -10.36
N ASP A 12 2.96 -1.87 -9.81
CA ASP A 12 4.26 -1.61 -10.42
C ASP A 12 5.15 -2.86 -10.45
N ALA A 13 5.15 -3.65 -9.38
CA ALA A 13 5.85 -4.93 -9.35
C ALA A 13 5.32 -5.93 -10.40
N ALA A 14 4.00 -5.96 -10.62
CA ALA A 14 3.38 -6.81 -11.64
C ALA A 14 3.82 -6.39 -13.07
N ALA A 15 3.91 -5.08 -13.35
CA ALA A 15 4.38 -4.58 -14.65
C ALA A 15 5.85 -4.85 -14.93
N LYS A 16 6.68 -4.87 -13.89
CA LYS A 16 8.10 -5.22 -13.99
C LYS A 16 8.36 -6.72 -14.12
N ASN A 17 7.33 -7.56 -13.97
CA ASN A 17 7.48 -8.99 -14.15
C ASN A 17 7.71 -9.33 -15.65
N PRO A 18 8.85 -9.97 -16.00
CA PRO A 18 9.22 -10.22 -17.38
C PRO A 18 8.23 -11.09 -18.16
N GLY A 19 7.35 -11.84 -17.48
CA GLY A 19 6.32 -12.67 -18.12
C GLY A 19 5.07 -11.94 -18.59
N VAL A 20 4.88 -10.67 -18.22
CA VAL A 20 3.57 -9.97 -18.38
C VAL A 20 3.54 -9.06 -19.61
N GLN A 21 4.70 -8.73 -20.19
CA GLN A 21 4.87 -7.94 -21.41
C GLN A 21 4.04 -6.64 -21.45
N TRP A 22 3.75 -6.02 -20.30
CA TRP A 22 2.93 -4.81 -20.22
C TRP A 22 1.54 -4.93 -20.88
N SER A 23 0.99 -6.14 -20.89
CA SER A 23 -0.41 -6.38 -21.28
C SER A 23 -1.33 -6.04 -20.10
N ALA A 24 -2.22 -5.06 -20.27
CA ALA A 24 -3.18 -4.70 -19.23
C ALA A 24 -4.05 -5.89 -18.79
N THR A 25 -4.42 -6.78 -19.72
CA THR A 25 -5.17 -8.00 -19.42
C THR A 25 -4.39 -8.92 -18.50
N HIS A 26 -3.13 -9.19 -18.83
CA HIS A 26 -2.28 -10.06 -18.01
C HIS A 26 -1.97 -9.42 -16.65
N LEU A 27 -1.76 -8.10 -16.59
CA LEU A 27 -1.56 -7.37 -15.34
C LEU A 27 -2.77 -7.50 -14.42
N VAL A 28 -3.97 -7.22 -14.94
CA VAL A 28 -5.20 -7.33 -14.15
C VAL A 28 -5.43 -8.77 -13.69
N GLN A 29 -5.20 -9.76 -14.55
CA GLN A 29 -5.36 -11.15 -14.19
C GLN A 29 -4.36 -11.57 -13.10
N GLN A 30 -3.09 -11.17 -13.22
CA GLN A 30 -2.07 -11.48 -12.23
C GLN A 30 -2.39 -10.84 -10.88
N LEU A 31 -2.79 -9.56 -10.88
CA LEU A 31 -3.15 -8.83 -9.66
C LEU A 31 -4.38 -9.44 -8.98
N LYS A 32 -5.41 -9.82 -9.75
CA LYS A 32 -6.60 -10.51 -9.22
C LYS A 32 -6.28 -11.92 -8.70
N ASN A 33 -5.35 -12.62 -9.32
CA ASN A 33 -4.92 -13.93 -8.83
C ASN A 33 -4.11 -13.81 -7.53
N HIS A 34 -3.29 -12.75 -7.41
CA HIS A 34 -2.47 -12.50 -6.23
C HIS A 34 -3.31 -12.03 -5.03
N ASP A 35 -4.17 -11.04 -5.22
CA ASP A 35 -5.11 -10.57 -4.20
C ASP A 35 -6.50 -10.27 -4.81
N PRO A 36 -7.38 -11.28 -4.87
CA PRO A 36 -8.71 -11.12 -5.45
C PRO A 36 -9.60 -10.20 -4.63
N LYS A 37 -9.33 -9.97 -3.34
CA LYS A 37 -10.14 -9.09 -2.50
C LYS A 37 -9.85 -7.62 -2.84
N ILE A 38 -8.57 -7.27 -2.95
CA ILE A 38 -8.14 -5.91 -3.25
C ILE A 38 -8.42 -5.55 -4.70
N PHE A 39 -8.06 -6.42 -5.64
CA PHE A 39 -8.11 -6.11 -7.07
C PHE A 39 -9.40 -6.55 -7.78
N LYS A 40 -10.42 -7.04 -7.05
CA LYS A 40 -11.69 -7.51 -7.61
C LYS A 40 -12.26 -6.57 -8.69
N ASN A 41 -12.27 -5.28 -8.36
CA ASN A 41 -12.88 -4.21 -9.16
C ASN A 41 -11.87 -3.48 -10.07
N LEU A 42 -10.61 -3.93 -10.13
CA LEU A 42 -9.64 -3.39 -11.07
C LEU A 42 -10.07 -3.77 -12.50
N ALA A 43 -10.33 -2.75 -13.31
CA ALA A 43 -10.76 -2.92 -14.69
C ALA A 43 -9.57 -2.83 -15.65
N HIS A 44 -9.64 -3.61 -16.72
CA HIS A 44 -8.66 -3.60 -17.81
C HIS A 44 -8.47 -2.18 -18.38
N SER A 45 -9.56 -1.48 -18.69
CA SER A 45 -9.53 -0.13 -19.28
C SER A 45 -8.81 0.88 -18.38
N THR A 46 -8.90 0.70 -17.07
CA THR A 46 -8.19 1.55 -16.11
C THR A 46 -6.68 1.36 -16.21
N VAL A 47 -6.21 0.11 -16.21
CA VAL A 47 -4.78 -0.21 -16.34
C VAL A 47 -4.25 0.18 -17.72
N GLU A 48 -5.03 -0.08 -18.78
CA GLU A 48 -4.69 0.29 -20.15
C GLU A 48 -4.50 1.81 -20.28
N GLY A 49 -5.35 2.61 -19.64
CA GLY A 49 -5.21 4.07 -19.62
C GLY A 49 -3.99 4.57 -18.84
N TRP A 50 -3.36 3.73 -18.02
CA TRP A 50 -2.13 4.08 -17.29
C TRP A 50 -0.87 3.74 -18.06
N ILE A 51 -0.93 2.86 -19.07
CA ILE A 51 0.25 2.42 -19.82
C ILE A 51 0.46 3.35 -21.01
N ASP A 52 1.63 3.97 -21.06
CA ASP A 52 2.12 4.68 -22.24
C ASP A 52 2.88 3.72 -23.16
N ARG A 53 2.46 3.66 -24.43
CA ARG A 53 3.08 2.84 -25.49
C ARG A 53 3.63 3.69 -26.65
N SER A 54 3.68 5.01 -26.48
CA SER A 54 4.17 5.93 -27.52
C SER A 54 5.69 5.83 -27.74
N GLY A 55 6.43 5.33 -26.75
CA GLY A 55 7.88 5.14 -26.79
C GLY A 55 8.35 3.75 -27.26
N ASN A 56 9.68 3.56 -27.30
CA ASN A 56 10.30 2.28 -27.68
C ASN A 56 9.99 1.12 -26.71
N LYS A 57 9.59 1.43 -25.48
CA LYS A 57 9.19 0.45 -24.46
C LYS A 57 7.93 0.94 -23.76
N PRO A 58 6.97 0.04 -23.49
CA PRO A 58 5.82 0.38 -22.67
C PRO A 58 6.28 0.74 -21.26
N GLN A 59 5.69 1.80 -20.72
CA GLN A 59 5.96 2.31 -19.38
C GLN A 59 4.68 2.86 -18.77
N TRP A 60 4.71 3.20 -17.48
CA TRP A 60 3.61 3.96 -16.89
C TRP A 60 3.60 5.38 -17.48
N SER A 61 2.41 5.87 -17.78
CA SER A 61 2.19 7.26 -18.17
C SER A 61 2.60 8.21 -17.05
N GLU A 62 3.08 9.39 -17.42
CA GLU A 62 3.41 10.47 -16.49
C GLU A 62 2.27 10.82 -15.55
N ALA A 63 1.02 10.76 -16.04
CA ALA A 63 -0.16 10.98 -15.22
C ALA A 63 -0.31 9.93 -14.11
N ALA A 64 -0.10 8.65 -14.44
CA ALA A 64 -0.19 7.56 -13.45
C ALA A 64 0.95 7.64 -12.43
N LEU A 65 2.18 7.92 -12.88
CA LEU A 65 3.33 8.14 -12.00
C LEU A 65 3.11 9.31 -11.04
N ARG A 66 2.62 10.45 -11.55
CA ARG A 66 2.29 11.62 -10.73
C ARG A 66 1.19 11.34 -9.72
N MET A 67 0.16 10.58 -10.10
CA MET A 67 -0.92 10.20 -9.18
C MET A 67 -0.45 9.25 -8.08
N ALA A 68 0.46 8.33 -8.41
CA ALA A 68 1.11 7.46 -7.43
C ALA A 68 1.99 8.26 -6.47
N GLU A 69 2.78 9.20 -6.99
CA GLU A 69 3.60 10.08 -6.17
C GLU A 69 2.73 10.95 -5.26
N LEU A 70 1.69 11.61 -5.78
CA LEU A 70 0.74 12.39 -4.98
C LEU A 70 0.06 11.53 -3.91
N SER A 71 -0.33 10.30 -4.23
CA SER A 71 -0.94 9.38 -3.27
C SER A 71 0.03 8.90 -2.19
N ASN A 72 1.33 8.78 -2.52
CA ASN A 72 2.38 8.49 -1.53
C ASN A 72 2.62 9.67 -0.58
N HIS A 73 2.45 10.90 -1.06
CA HIS A 73 2.55 12.11 -0.24
C HIS A 73 1.25 12.40 0.54
N GLN A 74 0.10 11.89 0.08
CA GLN A 74 -1.20 12.00 0.75
C GLN A 74 -1.39 11.02 1.92
N GLY A 75 -0.34 10.81 2.73
CA GLY A 75 -0.46 10.11 4.02
C GLY A 75 -1.43 10.77 5.01
N HIS A 76 -2.03 11.92 4.69
CA HIS A 76 -2.88 12.69 5.62
C HIS A 76 -4.09 13.43 5.04
N SER A 77 -4.55 13.17 3.80
CA SER A 77 -5.73 13.91 3.30
C SER A 77 -6.75 13.08 2.51
N ASN A 78 -7.89 12.87 3.19
CA ASN A 78 -9.25 12.87 2.62
C ASN A 78 -9.68 11.70 1.71
N GLY A 79 -9.21 10.48 1.99
CA GLY A 79 -9.61 9.28 1.25
C GLY A 79 -10.21 8.15 2.11
N GLY A 80 -11.26 8.40 2.89
CA GLY A 80 -12.25 7.39 3.32
C GLY A 80 -11.83 6.25 4.28
N GLN A 81 -10.56 5.92 4.44
CA GLN A 81 -10.07 5.05 5.51
C GLN A 81 -9.52 5.94 6.62
N ARG A 82 -10.36 6.28 7.60
CA ARG A 82 -9.83 6.69 8.90
C ARG A 82 -9.05 5.50 9.43
N GLY A 83 -7.75 5.66 9.63
CA GLY A 83 -6.95 4.65 10.33
C GLY A 83 -7.57 4.37 11.68
N VAL A 84 -7.41 3.15 12.19
CA VAL A 84 -7.96 2.75 13.50
C VAL A 84 -7.51 3.71 14.61
N PHE A 85 -6.34 4.32 14.46
CA PHE A 85 -5.79 5.31 15.38
C PHE A 85 -6.09 6.77 15.05
N THR A 86 -6.94 7.10 14.07
CA THR A 86 -7.24 8.49 13.72
C THR A 86 -7.79 9.30 14.91
N ASN A 87 -8.49 8.64 15.85
CA ASN A 87 -8.96 9.27 17.09
C ASN A 87 -7.97 9.16 18.26
N TYR A 88 -6.84 8.47 18.06
CA TYR A 88 -5.84 8.11 19.08
C TYR A 88 -4.41 8.40 18.60
N PRO A 89 -4.10 9.64 18.18
CA PRO A 89 -2.80 9.99 17.61
C PRO A 89 -1.65 9.80 18.61
N ASP A 90 -1.92 9.89 19.91
CA ASP A 90 -0.91 9.69 20.95
C ASP A 90 -0.54 8.21 21.09
N VAL A 91 -1.52 7.30 20.95
CA VAL A 91 -1.29 5.85 20.95
C VAL A 91 -0.50 5.44 19.70
N GLU A 92 -0.82 6.02 18.55
CA GLU A 92 -0.07 5.79 17.30
C GLU A 92 1.40 6.20 17.43
N LYS A 93 1.67 7.41 17.95
CA LYS A 93 3.03 7.90 18.17
C LYS A 93 3.84 7.00 19.08
N GLU A 94 3.23 6.51 20.16
CA GLU A 94 3.96 5.70 21.14
C GLU A 94 4.24 4.29 20.62
N ILE A 95 3.32 3.71 19.84
CA ILE A 95 3.56 2.46 19.11
C ILE A 95 4.74 2.63 18.14
N ILE A 96 4.75 3.71 17.33
CA ILE A 96 5.83 3.98 16.38
C ILE A 96 7.15 4.14 17.11
N HIS A 97 7.19 4.95 18.17
CA HIS A 97 8.39 5.17 18.97
C HIS A 97 8.95 3.87 19.57
N GLN A 98 8.07 2.98 20.03
CA GLN A 98 8.49 1.71 20.59
C GLN A 98 9.04 0.73 19.52
N LEU A 99 8.47 0.74 18.32
CA LEU A 99 9.01 -0.04 17.20
C LEU A 99 10.35 0.51 16.72
N GLU A 100 10.50 1.83 16.60
CA GLU A 100 11.75 2.49 16.22
C GLU A 100 12.86 2.21 17.23
N SER A 101 12.58 2.37 18.53
CA SER A 101 13.57 2.06 19.58
C SER A 101 14.03 0.61 19.54
N LEU A 102 13.12 -0.35 19.31
CA LEU A 102 13.48 -1.77 19.15
C LEU A 102 14.35 -2.02 17.91
N GLN A 103 14.07 -1.31 16.83
CA GLN A 103 14.88 -1.37 15.61
C GLN A 103 16.30 -0.80 15.85
N GLU A 104 16.43 0.28 16.61
CA GLU A 104 17.73 0.90 16.94
C GLU A 104 18.63 -0.03 17.76
N VAL A 105 18.07 -0.86 18.65
CA VAL A 105 18.83 -1.88 19.39
C VAL A 105 19.10 -3.16 18.58
N GLY A 106 18.72 -3.20 17.30
CA GLY A 106 18.95 -4.33 16.41
C GLY A 106 18.04 -5.53 16.66
N ALA A 107 16.91 -5.34 17.36
CA ALA A 107 15.94 -6.41 17.56
C ALA A 107 15.26 -6.77 16.23
N THR A 108 15.11 -8.06 15.96
CA THR A 108 14.37 -8.52 14.77
C THR A 108 12.87 -8.31 15.00
N LEU A 109 12.31 -7.31 14.33
CA LEU A 109 10.87 -7.06 14.34
C LEU A 109 10.19 -8.03 13.36
N THR A 110 9.61 -9.10 13.90
CA THR A 110 8.71 -9.98 13.13
C THR A 110 7.29 -9.43 13.14
N LEU A 111 6.48 -9.83 12.16
CA LEU A 111 5.06 -9.46 12.12
C LEU A 111 4.34 -9.83 13.43
N VAL A 112 4.66 -10.99 14.02
CA VAL A 112 4.07 -11.44 15.29
C VAL A 112 4.45 -10.50 16.43
N THR A 113 5.73 -10.09 16.50
CA THR A 113 6.22 -9.15 17.52
C THR A 113 5.56 -7.78 17.38
N ILE A 114 5.45 -7.27 16.15
CA ILE A 114 4.78 -5.99 15.86
C ILE A 114 3.32 -6.07 16.28
N CYS A 115 2.59 -7.10 15.87
CA CYS A 115 1.18 -7.29 16.26
C CYS A 115 1.01 -7.40 17.78
N ALA A 116 1.91 -8.11 18.48
CA ALA A 116 1.86 -8.24 19.93
C ALA A 116 2.07 -6.88 20.63
N ILE A 117 3.02 -6.07 20.18
CA ILE A 117 3.27 -4.73 20.71
C ILE A 117 2.05 -3.83 20.48
N VAL A 118 1.54 -3.81 19.24
CA VAL A 118 0.35 -3.02 18.88
C VAL A 118 -0.85 -3.43 19.75
N LEU A 119 -1.14 -4.72 19.87
CA LEU A 119 -2.27 -5.21 20.68
C LEU A 119 -2.10 -4.90 22.16
N THR A 120 -0.89 -5.00 22.69
CA THR A 120 -0.58 -4.66 24.09
C THR A 120 -0.82 -3.18 24.33
N MET A 121 -0.28 -2.31 23.47
CA MET A 121 -0.44 -0.87 23.56
C MET A 121 -1.89 -0.41 23.42
N ILE A 122 -2.65 -1.04 22.50
CA ILE A 122 -4.09 -0.80 22.39
C ILE A 122 -4.79 -1.23 23.69
N SER A 123 -4.52 -2.44 24.19
CA SER A 123 -5.19 -2.98 25.39
C SER A 123 -4.97 -2.10 26.63
N GLU A 124 -3.79 -1.49 26.76
CA GLU A 124 -3.44 -0.64 27.91
C GLU A 124 -3.96 0.79 27.79
N LYS A 125 -3.91 1.38 26.58
CA LYS A 125 -4.11 2.83 26.40
C LYS A 125 -5.39 3.21 25.67
N ALA A 126 -5.97 2.30 24.90
CA ALA A 126 -7.22 2.52 24.18
C ALA A 126 -7.97 1.20 23.99
N PRO A 127 -8.37 0.52 25.09
CA PRO A 127 -9.03 -0.79 25.03
C PRO A 127 -10.34 -0.77 24.23
N GLU A 128 -10.98 0.39 24.08
CA GLU A 128 -12.18 0.60 23.29
C GLU A 128 -11.99 0.45 21.77
N ILE A 129 -10.74 0.32 21.30
CA ILE A 129 -10.41 0.02 19.90
C ILE A 129 -10.61 -1.48 19.58
N LEU A 130 -10.53 -2.36 20.59
CA LEU A 130 -10.60 -3.83 20.44
C LEU A 130 -12.03 -4.37 20.37
#